data_AF-A0A6G0Q6U3-F1
#
_entry.id   AF-A0A6G0Q6U3-F1
#
_cell.length_a   1.000
_cell.length_b   1.000
_cell.length_c   1.000
_cell.angle_alpha   90.00
_cell.angle_beta   90.00
_cell.angle_gamma   90.00
#
_symmetry.space_group_name_H-M   'P 1'
#
loop_
_entity.id
_entity.type
_entity.pdbx_description
1 polymer ?
#
loop_
_entity_poly.entity_id
_entity_poly.type
_entity_poly.pdbx_seq_one_letter_code
_entity_poly.pdbx_strand_id
1 'polypeptide(L)' 'MEVAGTRRHVKLDSGARYTVAGTDWMQYGDRVARAAPVDYVEGIGGFLLDVVGVWEFSLRNIFGEVIRV' A
#
# COMPACT_ATOMS: atom_id res chain seq x y z
N MET A 1 7.15 4.33 -8.38
CA MET A 1 6.51 5.62 -8.08
C MET A 1 7.43 6.42 -7.16
N GLU A 2 7.35 7.75 -7.17
CA GLU A 2 8.06 8.57 -6.18
C GLU A 2 7.23 8.65 -4.90
N VAL A 3 7.90 8.44 -3.77
CA VAL A 3 7.34 8.51 -2.42
C VAL A 3 8.37 9.24 -1.56
N ALA A 4 7.99 10.22 -0.75
CA ALA A 4 8.94 11.00 0.06
C ALA A 4 10.21 11.44 -0.75
N GLY A 5 10.03 11.91 -1.98
CA GLY A 5 11.12 12.36 -2.86
C GLY A 5 12.05 11.28 -3.43
N THR A 6 11.77 9.99 -3.20
CA THR A 6 12.59 8.87 -3.71
C THR A 6 11.77 7.90 -4.55
N ARG A 7 12.33 7.48 -5.70
CA ARG A 7 11.70 6.49 -6.58
C ARG A 7 11.78 5.10 -5.96
N ARG A 8 10.62 4.49 -5.71
CA ARG A 8 10.46 3.13 -5.18
C ARG A 8 9.73 2.23 -6.18
N HIS A 9 10.03 0.94 -6.10
CA HIS A 9 9.30 -0.08 -6.85
C HIS A 9 7.90 -0.23 -6.25
N VAL A 10 6.89 -0.12 -7.11
CA VAL A 10 5.48 -0.35 -6.78
C VAL A 10 4.93 -1.25 -7.86
N LYS A 11 4.37 -2.40 -7.46
CA LYS A 11 3.71 -3.33 -8.38
C LYS A 11 2.26 -2.88 -8.55
N LEU A 12 1.83 -2.70 -9.79
CA LEU A 12 0.42 -2.52 -10.13
C LEU A 12 -0.15 -3.89 -10.49
N ASP A 13 -1.18 -4.31 -9.75
CA ASP A 13 -1.80 -5.62 -9.91
C ASP A 13 -3.31 -5.44 -10.02
N SER A 14 -3.84 -5.57 -11.24
CA SER A 14 -5.28 -5.43 -11.50
C SER A 14 -6.10 -6.57 -10.88
N GLY A 15 -5.47 -7.69 -10.48
CA GLY A 15 -6.13 -8.78 -9.78
C GLY A 15 -6.19 -8.60 -8.27
N ALA A 16 -5.48 -7.62 -7.71
CA ALA A 16 -5.50 -7.36 -6.27
C ALA A 16 -6.82 -6.68 -5.86
N ARG A 17 -7.49 -7.24 -4.85
CA ARG A 17 -8.69 -6.63 -4.26
C ARG A 17 -8.38 -5.39 -3.43
N TYR A 18 -7.19 -5.34 -2.84
CA TYR A 18 -6.73 -4.27 -1.97
C TYR A 18 -5.32 -3.82 -2.37
N THR A 19 -5.01 -2.56 -2.11
CA THR A 19 -3.62 -2.08 -2.09
C THR A 19 -2.97 -2.57 -0.80
N VAL A 20 -1.87 -3.32 -0.92
CA VAL A 20 -1.14 -3.89 0.21
C VAL A 20 0.25 -3.29 0.26
N ALA A 21 0.65 -2.83 1.44
CA ALA A 21 2.00 -2.36 1.72
C ALA A 21 2.59 -3.17 2.87
N GLY A 22 3.85 -3.58 2.73
CA GLY A 22 4.57 -4.25 3.83
C GLY A 22 4.87 -3.29 4.97
N THR A 23 5.19 -3.81 6.15
CA THR A 23 5.43 -3.01 7.37
C THR A 23 6.54 -1.97 7.21
N ASP A 24 7.54 -2.22 6.36
CA ASP A 24 8.62 -1.26 6.06
C ASP A 24 8.13 0.04 5.41
N TRP A 25 6.88 0.04 4.92
CA TRP A 25 6.24 1.21 4.33
C TRP A 25 5.49 2.09 5.33
N MET A 26 5.29 1.65 6.57
CA MET A 26 4.52 2.41 7.58
C MET A 26 5.07 3.82 7.82
N GLN A 27 6.37 4.04 7.61
CA GLN A 27 7.02 5.35 7.72
C GLN A 27 6.70 6.33 6.59
N TYR A 28 6.10 5.86 5.49
CA TYR A 28 5.85 6.65 4.27
C TYR A 28 4.38 7.03 4.08
N GLY A 29 3.50 6.60 4.98
CA GLY A 29 2.08 6.87 4.91
C GLY A 29 1.53 7.27 6.27
N ASP A 30 0.33 7.82 6.25
CA ASP A 30 -0.37 8.23 7.46
C ASP A 30 -1.31 7.12 7.92
N ARG A 31 -1.16 6.67 9.18
CA ARG A 31 -2.06 5.66 9.74
C ARG A 31 -3.46 6.27 9.92
N VAL A 32 -4.47 5.61 9.38
CA VAL A 32 -5.86 6.05 9.48
C VAL A 32 -6.52 5.36 10.66
N ALA A 33 -7.28 6.11 11.47
CA ALA A 33 -8.10 5.58 12.55
C ALA A 33 -9.38 4.90 12.00
N ARG A 34 -9.19 3.82 11.25
CA ARG A 34 -10.24 3.00 10.64
C ARG A 34 -9.94 1.53 10.87
N ALA A 35 -10.99 0.74 11.14
CA ALA A 35 -10.87 -0.71 11.18
C ALA A 35 -10.45 -1.25 9.81
N ALA A 36 -9.54 -2.22 9.79
CA ALA A 36 -9.25 -2.95 8.57
C ALA A 36 -10.49 -3.71 8.09
N PRO A 37 -10.75 -3.77 6.78
CA PRO A 37 -11.92 -4.48 6.25
C PRO A 37 -11.80 -6.01 6.34
N VAL A 38 -10.59 -6.54 6.59
CA VAL A 38 -10.27 -7.96 6.71
C VAL A 38 -9.14 -8.14 7.73
N ASP A 39 -9.09 -9.31 8.37
CA ASP A 39 -8.06 -9.65 9.36
C ASP A 39 -6.73 -10.08 8.71
N TYR A 40 -6.81 -10.68 7.52
CA TYR A 40 -5.66 -11.15 6.75
C TYR A 40 -5.84 -10.89 5.25
N VAL A 41 -4.72 -10.78 4.54
CA VAL A 41 -4.67 -10.75 3.08
C VAL A 41 -3.91 -11.96 2.56
N GLU A 42 -4.46 -12.63 1.57
CA GLU A 42 -3.82 -13.76 0.89
C GLU A 42 -3.00 -13.26 -0.31
N GLY A 43 -1.72 -13.62 -0.35
CA GLY A 43 -0.82 -13.32 -1.45
C GLY A 43 -0.90 -14.34 -2.59
N ILE A 44 -0.26 -14.01 -3.72
CA ILE A 44 -0.09 -14.96 -4.83
C ILE A 44 0.79 -16.11 -4.33
N GLY A 45 0.21 -17.30 -4.23
CA GLY A 45 0.85 -18.49 -3.63
C GLY A 45 0.13 -19.04 -2.39
N GLY A 46 -0.93 -18.37 -1.92
CA GLY A 46 -1.80 -18.88 -0.84
C GLY A 46 -1.33 -18.56 0.58
N PHE A 47 -0.30 -17.71 0.73
CA PHE A 47 0.17 -17.29 2.04
C PHE A 47 -0.72 -16.20 2.62
N LEU A 48 -1.13 -16.36 3.87
CA LEU A 48 -1.88 -15.36 4.62
C LEU A 48 -0.93 -14.43 5.36
N LEU A 49 -1.21 -13.13 5.29
CA LEU A 49 -0.50 -12.08 6.01
C LEU A 49 -1.49 -11.28 6.86
N ASP A 50 -1.16 -11.08 8.13
CA ASP A 50 -2.01 -10.34 9.06
C ASP A 50 -2.08 -8.85 8.70
N VAL A 51 -3.27 -8.27 8.79
CA VAL A 51 -3.48 -6.83 8.60
C VAL A 51 -3.28 -6.09 9.93
N VAL A 52 -2.21 -5.30 10.00
CA VAL A 52 -1.85 -4.53 11.21
C VAL A 52 -2.54 -3.15 11.29
N GLY A 53 -3.24 -2.74 10.23
CA GLY A 53 -3.99 -1.49 10.18
C GLY A 53 -4.15 -0.95 8.76
N VAL A 54 -4.60 0.29 8.68
CA VAL A 54 -4.88 1.00 7.43
C VAL A 54 -4.02 2.25 7.35
N TRP A 55 -3.41 2.47 6.19
CA TRP A 55 -2.60 3.66 5.88
C TRP A 55 -3.13 4.35 4.63
N GLU A 56 -3.00 5.67 4.57
CA GLU A 56 -3.12 6.46 3.33
C GLU A 56 -1.71 6.81 2.83
N PHE A 57 -1.47 6.63 1.54
CA PHE A 57 -0.20 6.97 0.89
C PHE A 57 -0.41 7.99 -0.21
N SER A 58 0.51 8.95 -0.31
CA SER A 58 0.63 9.84 -1.46
C SER A 58 1.83 9.44 -2.32
N LEU A 59 1.58 9.08 -3.58
CA LEU A 59 2.59 8.65 -4.54
C LEU A 59 2.57 9.56 -5.76
N ARG A 60 3.73 9.86 -6.34
CA ARG A 60 3.82 10.56 -7.62
C ARG A 60 4.18 9.60 -8.75
N ASN A 61 3.39 9.61 -9.81
CA ASN A 61 3.62 8.78 -11.00
C ASN A 61 4.63 9.44 -11.95
N ILE A 62 4.92 8.78 -13.09
CA ILE A 62 5.90 9.27 -14.07
C ILE A 62 5.45 10.53 -14.83
N PHE A 63 4.15 10.85 -14.79
CA PHE A 63 3.57 12.03 -15.40
C PHE A 63 3.53 13.23 -14.43
N GLY A 64 4.03 13.05 -13.20
CA GLY A 64 4.02 14.08 -12.15
C GLY A 64 2.72 14.18 -11.35
N GLU A 65 1.74 13.32 -11.65
CA GLU A 65 0.45 13.32 -10.97
C GLU A 65 0.56 12.67 -9.58
N VAL A 66 -0.17 13.21 -8.62
CA VAL A 66 -0.27 12.66 -7.26
C VAL A 66 -1.44 11.70 -7.20
N ILE A 67 -1.16 10.46 -6.83
CA ILE A 67 -2.11 9.39 -6.58
C ILE A 67 -2.20 9.19 -5.07
N ARG A 68 -3.42 9.17 -4.54
CA ARG A 68 -3.69 8.80 -3.15
C ARG A 68 -4.34 7.41 -3.11
N VAL A 69 -3.81 6.54 -2.26
CA VAL A 69 -4.29 5.15 -2.07
C VAL A 69 -4.39 4.81 -0.60
#